data_AF-A0A1I5Q1K0-F1
#
_entry.id   AF-A0A1I5Q1K0-F1
#
_cell.length_a   1.000
_cell.length_b   1.000
_cell.length_c   1.000
_cell.angle_alpha   90.00
_cell.angle_beta   90.00
_cell.angle_gamma   90.00
#
_symmetry.space_group_name_H-M   'P 1'
#
loop_
_entity.id
_entity.type
_entity.pdbx_description
1 polymer ?
#
loop_
_entity_poly.entity_id
_entity_poly.type
_entity_poly.pdbx_seq_one_letter_code
_entity_poly.pdbx_strand_id
1 'polypeptide(L)'
;MLVEDSYLNQCKRGRIKSYLNISRKIQQAEQRIKWIDKEFYNQSFVGVTCEFAGDLVYKGFNVEKSIVNHIGDIESFEKKITMLKTKKKYIQSFMESLSDSERMAIINMVISDKPLTEIETTVYQEILEIDEAVNFMQGIEPDKTTDKLENNNINLENDFLEIFNMLEVE
;
A
#
# COMPACT_ATOMS: atom_id res chain seq x y z
N MET A 1 -20.19 -18.61 1.51
CA MET A 1 -19.63 -18.43 0.15
C MET A 1 -20.01 -17.10 -0.52
N LEU A 2 -21.27 -16.61 -0.54
CA LEU A 2 -21.60 -15.37 -1.29
C LEU A 2 -21.02 -14.04 -0.73
N VAL A 3 -20.64 -13.99 0.56
CA VAL A 3 -20.17 -12.75 1.20
C VAL A 3 -18.69 -12.46 0.87
N GLU A 4 -17.87 -13.50 0.70
CA GLU A 4 -16.44 -13.37 0.45
C GLU A 4 -16.16 -12.84 -0.96
N ASP A 5 -16.91 -13.30 -1.97
CA ASP A 5 -16.78 -12.85 -3.35
C ASP A 5 -17.17 -11.38 -3.54
N SER A 6 -18.19 -10.91 -2.80
CA SER A 6 -18.62 -9.51 -2.83
C SER A 6 -17.53 -8.57 -2.30
N TYR A 7 -16.97 -8.90 -1.13
CA TYR A 7 -15.93 -8.10 -0.50
C TYR A 7 -14.66 -8.05 -1.37
N LEU A 8 -14.26 -9.19 -1.93
CA LEU A 8 -13.10 -9.27 -2.82
C LEU A 8 -13.24 -8.34 -4.03
N ASN A 9 -14.43 -8.29 -4.65
CA ASN A 9 -14.69 -7.41 -5.79
C ASN A 9 -14.61 -5.92 -5.42
N GLN A 10 -15.09 -5.54 -4.23
CA GLN A 10 -14.92 -4.18 -3.73
C GLN A 10 -13.43 -3.83 -3.53
N CYS A 11 -12.64 -4.75 -2.96
CA CYS A 11 -11.20 -4.56 -2.78
C CYS A 11 -10.47 -4.36 -4.11
N LYS A 12 -10.79 -5.18 -5.13
CA LYS A 12 -10.23 -5.06 -6.49
C LYS A 12 -10.52 -3.68 -7.09
N ARG A 13 -11.78 -3.23 -7.07
CA ARG A 13 -12.17 -1.88 -7.54
C ARG A 13 -11.52 -0.77 -6.71
N GLY A 14 -11.35 -0.97 -5.41
CA GLY A 14 -10.61 -0.08 -4.53
C GLY A 14 -9.15 0.09 -4.96
N ARG A 15 -8.50 -1.00 -5.37
CA ARG A 15 -7.12 -0.99 -5.89
C ARG A 15 -7.01 -0.23 -7.21
N ILE A 16 -7.95 -0.47 -8.14
CA ILE A 16 -8.05 0.30 -9.41
C ILE A 16 -8.21 1.79 -9.12
N LYS A 17 -9.15 2.19 -8.26
CA LYS A 17 -9.33 3.61 -7.88
C LYS A 17 -8.09 4.21 -7.23
N SER A 18 -7.39 3.42 -6.42
CA SER A 18 -6.13 3.84 -5.80
C SER A 18 -5.06 4.17 -6.86
N TYR A 19 -5.00 3.42 -7.96
CA TYR A 19 -4.12 3.66 -9.11
C TYR A 19 -4.50 4.90 -9.91
N LEU A 20 -5.79 5.11 -10.18
CA LEU A 20 -6.28 6.33 -10.84
C LEU A 20 -5.93 7.61 -10.05
N ASN A 21 -5.74 7.49 -8.74
CA ASN A 21 -5.39 8.58 -7.85
C ASN A 21 -3.89 8.72 -7.54
N ILE A 22 -2.99 8.05 -8.26
CA ILE A 22 -1.54 8.11 -7.99
C ILE A 22 -1.00 9.54 -8.05
N SER A 23 -1.44 10.36 -9.02
CA SER A 23 -1.01 11.76 -9.13
C SER A 23 -1.26 12.55 -7.85
N ARG A 24 -2.43 12.35 -7.23
CA ARG A 24 -2.77 12.98 -5.94
C ARG A 24 -1.88 12.47 -4.81
N LYS A 25 -1.58 11.16 -4.78
CA LYS A 25 -0.67 10.57 -3.78
C LYS A 25 0.75 11.12 -3.89
N ILE A 26 1.24 11.34 -5.10
CA ILE A 26 2.55 11.99 -5.36
C ILE A 26 2.53 13.40 -4.79
N GLN A 27 1.53 14.22 -5.13
CA GLN A 27 1.41 15.59 -4.62
C GLN A 27 1.33 15.63 -3.08
N GLN A 28 0.60 14.71 -2.46
CA GLN A 28 0.51 14.61 -1.00
C GLN A 28 1.86 14.27 -0.37
N ALA A 29 2.65 13.39 -0.99
CA ALA A 29 3.99 13.05 -0.51
C ALA A 29 4.96 14.25 -0.65
N GLU A 30 4.91 14.96 -1.79
CA GLU A 30 5.71 16.18 -2.00
C GLU A 30 5.36 17.30 -1.01
N GLN A 31 4.06 17.48 -0.71
CA GLN A 31 3.63 18.41 0.34
C GLN A 31 4.10 17.98 1.72
N ARG A 32 4.14 16.66 2.00
CA ARG A 32 4.60 16.12 3.27
C ARG A 32 6.09 16.39 3.50
N ILE A 33 6.92 16.26 2.46
CA ILE A 33 8.34 16.65 2.51
C ILE A 33 8.48 18.12 2.90
N LYS A 34 7.77 19.03 2.20
CA LYS A 34 7.80 20.47 2.52
C LYS A 34 7.37 20.78 3.95
N TRP A 35 6.40 20.03 4.47
CA TRP A 35 5.97 20.17 5.86
C TRP A 35 7.05 19.68 6.84
N ILE A 36 7.68 18.54 6.57
CA ILE A 36 8.79 18.00 7.37
C ILE A 36 9.96 18.98 7.41
N ASP A 37 10.34 19.56 6.27
CA ASP A 37 11.36 20.62 6.20
C ASP A 37 11.01 21.78 7.12
N LYS A 38 9.79 22.32 6.95
CA LYS A 38 9.32 23.45 7.76
C LYS A 38 9.34 23.13 9.25
N GLU A 39 8.86 21.96 9.66
CA GLU A 39 8.85 21.55 11.05
C GLU A 39 10.27 21.43 11.61
N PHE A 40 11.19 20.82 10.86
CA PHE A 40 12.58 20.66 11.29
C PHE A 40 13.27 22.01 11.54
N TYR A 41 13.16 22.96 10.60
CA TYR A 41 13.80 24.28 10.74
C TYR A 41 13.12 25.20 11.77
N ASN A 42 11.89 24.91 12.18
CA ASN A 42 11.19 25.66 13.22
C ASN A 42 11.51 25.17 14.65
N GLN A 43 12.29 24.09 14.80
CA GLN A 43 12.65 23.56 16.12
C GLN A 43 13.65 24.45 16.87
N SER A 44 13.54 24.46 18.20
CA SER A 44 14.56 25.07 19.06
C SER A 44 15.73 24.10 19.24
N PHE A 45 16.92 24.51 18.77
CA PHE A 45 18.15 23.71 18.81
C PHE A 45 18.90 23.74 20.15
N VAL A 46 18.28 24.29 21.20
CA VAL A 46 18.95 24.55 22.47
C VAL A 46 18.67 23.43 23.48
N GLY A 47 17.39 23.08 23.67
CA GLY A 47 16.93 22.12 24.67
C GLY A 47 15.70 22.64 25.40
N VAL A 48 14.98 21.76 26.10
CA VAL A 48 13.77 22.13 26.85
C VAL A 48 13.86 21.64 28.29
N THR A 49 13.35 22.44 29.20
CA THR A 49 13.16 22.03 30.59
C THR A 49 11.82 21.29 30.70
N CYS A 50 11.83 20.07 31.22
CA CYS A 50 10.66 19.24 31.37
C CYS A 50 10.66 18.54 32.74
N GLU A 51 9.47 18.22 33.25
CA GLU A 51 9.35 17.41 34.46
C GLU A 51 9.45 15.93 34.10
N PHE A 52 10.32 15.19 34.78
CA PHE A 52 10.45 13.74 34.66
C PHE A 52 10.53 13.11 36.04
N ALA A 53 9.60 12.20 36.35
CA ALA A 53 9.50 11.54 37.65
C ALA A 53 9.41 12.48 38.86
N GLY A 54 8.81 13.67 38.70
CA GLY A 54 8.66 14.68 39.75
C GLY A 54 9.83 15.65 39.88
N ASP A 55 10.92 15.45 39.11
CA ASP A 55 12.06 16.35 39.08
C ASP A 55 12.08 17.20 37.81
N LEU A 56 12.51 18.46 37.96
CA LEU A 56 12.71 19.36 36.83
C LEU A 56 14.05 19.02 36.17
N VAL A 57 14.01 18.44 34.97
CA VAL A 57 15.20 18.04 34.22
C VAL A 57 15.37 18.87 32.95
N TYR A 58 16.63 19.20 32.62
CA TYR A 58 16.96 19.81 31.34
C TYR A 58 17.24 18.73 30.30
N LYS A 59 16.40 18.66 29.28
CA LYS A 59 16.59 17.76 28.14
C LYS A 59 17.29 18.52 27.03
N GLY A 60 18.59 18.27 26.87
CA GLY A 60 19.38 18.80 25.76
C GLY A 60 18.82 18.34 24.40
N PHE A 61 18.86 19.24 23.42
CA PHE A 61 18.45 18.91 22.06
C PHE A 61 19.53 18.03 21.40
N ASN A 62 19.19 16.79 21.04
CA ASN A 62 20.10 15.91 20.32
C ASN A 62 20.05 16.25 18.82
N VAL A 63 20.92 17.16 18.41
CA VAL A 63 21.01 17.66 17.04
C VAL A 63 21.24 16.52 16.04
N GLU A 64 22.18 15.64 16.33
CA GLU A 64 22.55 14.53 15.43
C GLU A 64 21.36 13.61 15.17
N LYS A 65 20.67 13.19 16.25
CA LYS A 65 19.48 12.34 16.11
C LYS A 65 18.36 13.04 15.35
N SER A 66 18.15 14.33 15.60
CA SER A 66 17.11 15.10 14.88
C SER A 66 17.43 15.20 13.38
N ILE A 67 18.68 15.50 13.02
CA ILE A 67 19.15 15.54 11.64
C ILE A 67 18.98 14.18 10.96
N VAL A 68 19.44 13.09 11.60
CA VAL A 68 19.34 11.74 11.04
C VAL A 68 17.87 11.35 10.78
N ASN A 69 16.98 11.62 11.74
CA ASN A 69 15.56 11.36 11.56
C ASN A 69 14.96 12.18 10.41
N HIS A 70 15.30 13.48 10.34
CA HIS A 70 14.82 14.37 9.30
C HIS A 70 15.24 13.91 7.90
N ILE A 71 16.52 13.60 7.70
CA ILE A 71 17.04 13.08 6.44
C ILE A 71 16.36 11.73 6.11
N GLY A 72 16.26 10.83 7.08
CA GLY A 72 15.61 9.53 6.88
C GLY A 72 14.14 9.64 6.47
N ASP A 73 13.39 10.58 7.05
CA ASP A 73 12.00 10.85 6.68
C ASP A 73 11.90 11.36 5.23
N ILE A 74 12.75 12.32 4.83
CA ILE A 74 12.78 12.83 3.45
C ILE A 74 13.09 11.69 2.47
N GLU A 75 14.17 10.93 2.70
CA GLU A 75 14.57 9.83 1.83
C GLU A 75 13.45 8.79 1.66
N SER A 76 12.72 8.49 2.74
CA SER A 76 11.56 7.58 2.70
C SER A 76 10.45 8.09 1.78
N PHE A 77 10.12 9.38 1.86
CA PHE A 77 9.12 9.98 0.96
C PHE A 77 9.61 10.08 -0.48
N GLU A 78 10.89 10.38 -0.71
CA GLU A 78 11.47 10.43 -2.06
C GLU A 78 11.47 9.05 -2.74
N LYS A 79 11.83 7.99 -2.01
CA LYS A 79 11.71 6.60 -2.48
C LYS A 79 10.26 6.27 -2.83
N LYS A 80 9.31 6.63 -1.96
CA LYS A 80 7.88 6.45 -2.20
C LYS A 80 7.39 7.20 -3.44
N ILE A 81 7.81 8.46 -3.64
CA ILE A 81 7.49 9.25 -4.83
C ILE A 81 8.04 8.59 -6.09
N THR A 82 9.29 8.12 -6.04
CA THR A 82 9.93 7.44 -7.17
C THR A 82 9.14 6.19 -7.56
N MET A 83 8.79 5.35 -6.59
CA MET A 83 7.94 4.18 -6.80
C MET A 83 6.58 4.55 -7.42
N LEU A 84 5.91 5.57 -6.87
CA LEU A 84 4.62 6.03 -7.38
C LEU A 84 4.72 6.59 -8.81
N LYS A 85 5.79 7.31 -9.15
CA LYS A 85 6.05 7.82 -10.50
C LYS A 85 6.24 6.67 -11.49
N THR A 86 6.95 5.62 -11.12
CA THR A 86 7.10 4.42 -11.94
C THR A 86 5.75 3.72 -12.16
N LYS A 87 4.97 3.49 -11.09
CA LYS A 87 3.61 2.92 -11.19
C LYS A 87 2.71 3.75 -12.09
N LYS A 88 2.76 5.09 -11.93
CA LYS A 88 2.00 6.03 -12.76
C LYS A 88 2.35 5.90 -14.24
N LYS A 89 3.64 5.81 -14.56
CA LYS A 89 4.12 5.69 -15.94
C LYS A 89 3.53 4.44 -16.61
N TYR A 90 3.62 3.29 -15.96
CA TYR A 90 3.12 2.03 -16.52
C TYR A 90 1.60 2.03 -16.65
N ILE A 91 0.86 2.40 -15.60
CA ILE A 91 -0.60 2.42 -15.70
C ILE A 91 -1.09 3.44 -16.73
N GLN A 92 -0.42 4.58 -16.87
CA GLN A 92 -0.78 5.56 -17.89
C GLN A 92 -0.58 4.99 -19.30
N SER A 93 0.55 4.31 -19.54
CA SER A 93 0.81 3.63 -20.82
C SER A 93 -0.26 2.58 -21.14
N PHE A 94 -0.66 1.78 -20.16
CA PHE A 94 -1.73 0.80 -20.32
C PHE A 94 -3.08 1.48 -20.61
N MET A 95 -3.46 2.49 -19.82
CA MET A 95 -4.71 3.23 -20.04
C MET A 95 -4.73 3.90 -21.43
N GLU A 96 -3.57 4.31 -21.95
CA GLU A 96 -3.42 4.86 -23.30
C GLU A 96 -3.67 3.82 -24.40
N SER A 97 -3.40 2.54 -24.16
CA SER A 97 -3.72 1.45 -25.09
C SER A 97 -5.20 1.02 -25.11
N LEU A 98 -5.98 1.42 -24.11
CA LEU A 98 -7.42 1.13 -24.07
C LEU A 98 -8.19 2.03 -25.03
N SER A 99 -9.28 1.49 -25.59
CA SER A 99 -10.25 2.28 -26.35
C SER A 99 -10.89 3.35 -25.46
N ASP A 100 -11.40 4.42 -26.08
CA ASP A 100 -12.05 5.51 -25.35
C ASP A 100 -13.25 5.02 -24.52
N SER A 101 -14.01 4.06 -25.03
CA SER A 101 -15.13 3.44 -24.31
C SER A 101 -14.68 2.69 -23.06
N GLU A 102 -13.62 1.89 -23.16
CA GLU A 102 -13.07 1.13 -22.03
C GLU A 102 -12.49 2.06 -20.98
N ARG A 103 -11.74 3.08 -21.42
CA ARG A 103 -11.16 4.11 -20.55
C ARG A 103 -12.25 4.84 -19.76
N MET A 104 -13.33 5.25 -20.43
CA MET A 104 -14.46 5.91 -19.79
C MET A 104 -15.20 4.98 -18.82
N ALA A 105 -15.32 3.69 -19.13
CA ALA A 105 -15.89 2.71 -18.21
C ALA A 105 -15.08 2.61 -16.91
N ILE A 106 -13.75 2.59 -17.00
CA ILE A 106 -12.86 2.55 -15.84
C ILE A 106 -12.85 3.86 -15.05
N ILE A 107 -12.86 5.01 -15.72
CA ILE A 107 -12.90 6.32 -15.06
C ILE A 107 -14.22 6.50 -14.28
N ASN A 108 -15.34 6.10 -14.88
CA ASN A 108 -16.67 6.23 -14.27
C ASN A 108 -17.03 5.08 -13.32
N MET A 109 -16.11 4.14 -13.10
CA MET A 109 -16.32 2.98 -12.25
C MET A 109 -16.68 3.36 -10.81
N VAL A 110 -17.74 2.72 -10.29
CA VAL A 110 -18.16 2.84 -8.89
C VAL A 110 -17.71 1.62 -8.09
N ILE A 111 -17.41 1.82 -6.79
CA ILE A 111 -17.18 0.68 -5.90
C ILE A 111 -18.53 0.01 -5.72
N SER A 112 -18.59 -1.28 -6.05
CA SER A 112 -19.79 -2.08 -5.90
C SER A 112 -19.44 -3.54 -5.73
N ASP A 113 -20.42 -4.27 -5.24
CA ASP A 113 -20.41 -5.71 -4.94
C ASP A 113 -20.59 -6.56 -6.19
N LYS A 114 -20.94 -5.92 -7.32
CA LYS A 114 -21.20 -6.61 -8.58
C LYS A 114 -19.93 -7.32 -9.06
N PRO A 115 -20.05 -8.42 -9.82
CA PRO A 115 -18.90 -9.01 -10.50
C PRO A 115 -18.12 -7.94 -11.29
N LEU A 116 -16.80 -8.11 -11.38
CA LEU A 116 -16.01 -7.26 -12.26
C LEU A 116 -16.44 -7.48 -13.71
N THR A 117 -16.54 -6.39 -14.45
CA THR A 117 -16.59 -6.42 -15.90
C THR A 117 -15.27 -6.96 -16.45
N GLU A 118 -15.28 -7.38 -17.71
CA GLU A 118 -14.09 -7.88 -18.39
C GLU A 118 -12.96 -6.85 -18.34
N ILE A 119 -13.25 -5.59 -18.66
CA ILE A 119 -12.26 -4.51 -18.62
C ILE A 119 -11.74 -4.22 -17.21
N GLU A 120 -12.60 -4.22 -16.19
CA GLU A 120 -12.16 -4.06 -14.79
C GLU A 120 -11.22 -5.20 -14.37
N THR A 121 -11.49 -6.42 -14.84
CA THR A 121 -10.64 -7.59 -14.57
C THR A 121 -9.29 -7.42 -15.23
N THR A 122 -9.24 -7.04 -16.50
CA THR A 122 -7.99 -6.78 -17.24
C THR A 122 -7.16 -5.69 -16.58
N VAL A 123 -7.78 -4.56 -16.21
CA VAL A 123 -7.09 -3.45 -15.52
C VAL A 123 -6.55 -3.90 -14.16
N TYR A 124 -7.31 -4.73 -13.44
CA TYR A 124 -6.84 -5.26 -12.15
C TYR A 124 -5.63 -6.18 -12.31
N GLN A 125 -5.61 -7.04 -13.34
CA GLN A 125 -4.47 -7.92 -13.62
C GLN A 125 -3.22 -7.10 -14.00
N GLU A 126 -3.37 -6.12 -14.88
CA GLU A 126 -2.28 -5.19 -15.23
C GLU A 126 -1.70 -4.52 -13.97
N ILE A 127 -2.55 -4.11 -13.03
CA ILE A 127 -2.11 -3.53 -11.76
C ILE A 127 -1.25 -4.50 -10.95
N LEU A 128 -1.58 -5.81 -10.95
CA LEU A 128 -0.78 -6.82 -10.26
C LEU A 128 0.59 -6.98 -10.93
N GLU A 129 0.64 -7.03 -12.26
CA GLU A 129 1.90 -7.10 -13.02
C GLU A 129 2.78 -5.87 -12.78
N ILE A 130 2.19 -4.67 -12.77
CA ILE A 130 2.89 -3.43 -12.44
C ILE A 130 3.44 -3.47 -11.01
N ASP A 131 2.64 -3.94 -10.05
CA ASP A 131 3.07 -4.04 -8.65
C ASP A 131 4.25 -5.02 -8.52
N GLU A 132 4.19 -6.17 -9.18
CA GLU A 132 5.27 -7.16 -9.21
C GLU A 132 6.54 -6.60 -9.85
N ALA A 133 6.43 -6.01 -11.04
CA ALA A 133 7.56 -5.41 -11.74
C ALA A 133 8.23 -4.30 -10.91
N VAL A 134 7.44 -3.45 -10.27
CA VAL A 134 7.97 -2.38 -9.42
C VAL A 134 8.62 -2.93 -8.14
N ASN A 135 8.05 -3.97 -7.52
CA ASN A 135 8.67 -4.62 -6.36
C ASN A 135 10.02 -5.24 -6.74
N PHE A 136 10.10 -5.90 -7.90
CA PHE A 136 11.35 -6.45 -8.41
C PHE A 136 12.41 -5.36 -8.65
N MET A 137 12.02 -4.22 -9.22
CA MET A 137 12.91 -3.06 -9.38
C MET A 137 13.43 -2.50 -8.05
N GLN A 138 12.71 -2.72 -6.94
CA GLN A 138 13.13 -2.32 -5.59
C GLN A 138 13.93 -3.41 -4.85
N GLY A 139 14.20 -4.55 -5.50
CA GLY A 139 14.86 -5.69 -4.87
C GLY A 139 13.99 -6.39 -3.82
N ILE A 140 12.67 -6.21 -3.86
CA ILE A 140 11.73 -6.92 -3.01
C ILE A 140 11.40 -8.24 -3.73
N GLU A 141 11.81 -9.37 -3.15
CA GLU A 141 11.51 -10.69 -3.72
C GLU A 141 9.99 -10.92 -3.75
N PRO A 142 9.46 -11.59 -4.80
CA PRO A 142 8.07 -12.03 -4.81
C PRO A 142 7.80 -12.94 -3.62
N ASP A 143 6.70 -12.71 -2.93
CA ASP A 143 6.30 -13.50 -1.77
C ASP A 143 5.93 -14.92 -2.25
N LYS A 144 6.86 -15.88 -2.15
CA LYS A 144 6.68 -17.29 -2.59
C LYS A 144 5.56 -18.04 -1.85
N THR A 145 4.82 -17.36 -0.99
CA THR A 145 3.67 -17.88 -0.24
C THR A 145 2.39 -17.92 -1.07
N THR A 146 2.28 -17.17 -2.19
CA THR A 146 1.07 -17.20 -3.03
C THR A 146 0.91 -18.54 -3.76
N ASP A 147 2.01 -19.17 -4.20
CA ASP A 147 2.00 -20.52 -4.82
C ASP A 147 1.64 -21.65 -3.84
N LYS A 148 1.72 -21.39 -2.52
CA LYS A 148 1.40 -22.38 -1.48
C LYS A 148 -0.04 -22.31 -0.99
N LEU A 149 -0.70 -21.16 -1.12
CA LEU A 149 -2.07 -20.98 -0.62
C LEU A 149 -3.11 -21.75 -1.46
N GLU A 150 -2.89 -21.91 -2.77
CA GLU A 150 -3.79 -22.73 -3.60
C GLU A 150 -3.69 -24.23 -3.30
N ASN A 151 -2.52 -24.73 -2.87
CA ASN A 151 -2.33 -26.14 -2.51
C ASN A 151 -2.68 -26.46 -1.04
N ASN A 152 -2.69 -25.47 -0.14
CA ASN A 152 -2.91 -25.69 1.29
C ASN A 152 -4.39 -25.71 1.71
N ASN A 153 -5.31 -25.14 0.92
CA ASN A 153 -6.74 -25.15 1.27
C ASN A 153 -7.34 -26.56 1.27
N ILE A 154 -6.82 -27.46 0.42
CA ILE A 154 -7.27 -28.87 0.36
C ILE A 154 -6.81 -29.66 1.60
N ASN A 155 -5.63 -29.34 2.16
CA ASN A 155 -5.12 -30.02 3.36
C ASN A 155 -5.78 -29.52 4.65
N LEU A 156 -6.10 -28.23 4.75
CA LEU A 156 -6.74 -27.67 5.95
C LEU A 156 -8.14 -28.25 6.18
N GLU A 157 -8.94 -28.46 5.13
CA GLU A 157 -10.26 -29.10 5.26
C GLU A 157 -10.17 -30.54 5.79
N ASN A 158 -9.17 -31.30 5.33
CA ASN A 158 -8.95 -32.68 5.80
C ASN A 158 -8.46 -32.71 7.26
N ASP A 159 -7.56 -31.79 7.63
CA ASP A 159 -7.07 -31.66 9.01
C ASP A 159 -8.20 -31.27 9.98
N PHE A 160 -9.13 -30.40 9.56
CA PHE A 160 -10.31 -30.05 10.37
C PHE A 160 -11.29 -31.21 10.51
N LEU A 161 -11.52 -32.00 9.45
CA LEU A 161 -12.36 -33.20 9.49
C LEU A 161 -11.78 -34.29 10.39
N GLU A 162 -10.45 -34.51 10.38
CA GLU A 162 -9.80 -35.44 11.29
C GLU A 162 -9.94 -35.00 12.76
N ILE A 163 -9.75 -33.71 13.05
CA ILE A 163 -9.93 -33.17 14.40
C ILE A 163 -11.39 -33.32 14.86
N PHE A 164 -12.35 -33.07 13.97
CA PHE A 164 -13.78 -33.20 14.29
C PHE A 164 -14.16 -34.66 14.59
N ASN A 165 -13.67 -35.61 13.79
CA ASN A 165 -13.88 -37.04 14.01
C ASN A 165 -13.18 -37.57 15.27
N MET A 166 -12.09 -36.94 15.73
CA MET A 166 -11.47 -37.25 17.01
C MET A 166 -12.26 -36.73 18.22
N LEU A 167 -13.10 -35.72 18.04
CA LEU A 167 -13.93 -35.12 19.10
C LEU A 167 -15.31 -35.79 19.25
N GLU A 168 -15.77 -36.57 18.27
CA GLU A 168 -17.04 -37.32 18.33
C GLU A 168 -16.90 -38.73 18.93
N VAL A 169 -15.77 -39.06 19.56
CA VAL A 169 -15.67 -40.30 20.37
C VAL A 169 -16.15 -40.02 21.79
N GLU A 170 -17.48 -40.00 21.94
CA GLU A 170 -18.27 -40.59 23.05
C GLU A 170 -19.79 -40.52 22.76
#